data_AF-A0A7U9L1N7-F1
#
_entry.id   AF-A0A7U9L1N7-F1
#
_cell.length_a   1.000
_cell.length_b   1.000
_cell.length_c   1.000
_cell.angle_alpha   90.00
_cell.angle_beta   90.00
_cell.angle_gamma   90.00
#
_symmetry.space_group_name_H-M   'P 1'
#
loop_
_entity.id
_entity.type
_entity.pdbx_description
1 polymer ?
#
loop_
_entity_poly.entity_id
_entity_poly.type
_entity_poly.pdbx_seq_one_letter_code
_entity_poly.pdbx_strand_id
1 'polypeptide(L)' 'MGPMRPVITDIYAAAAHSGIRPGTLRQRLRRGTLTHHGYDRHGRALVDLTELTDGPSNQQPSEAA' A
#
# COMPACT_ATOMS: atom_id res chain seq x y z
N MET A 1 -18.50 -10.63 0.43
CA MET A 1 -17.22 -10.56 -0.29
C MET A 1 -16.25 -11.49 0.44
N GLY A 2 -15.63 -12.45 -0.24
CA GLY A 2 -14.65 -13.35 0.40
C GLY A 2 -13.39 -12.60 0.85
N PRO A 3 -12.54 -13.18 1.70
CA PRO A 3 -11.30 -12.53 2.10
C PRO A 3 -10.45 -12.27 0.85
N MET A 4 -10.09 -11.00 0.62
CA MET A 4 -9.10 -10.69 -0.40
C MET A 4 -7.80 -11.36 0.00
N ARG A 5 -7.23 -12.14 -0.92
CA ARG A 5 -5.92 -12.75 -0.69
C ARG A 5 -4.88 -11.62 -0.72
N PRO A 6 -3.96 -11.58 0.26
CA PRO A 6 -2.93 -10.55 0.32
C PRO A 6 -2.06 -10.62 -0.95
N VAL A 7 -1.81 -9.47 -1.57
CA VAL A 7 -1.00 -9.37 -2.78
C VAL A 7 0.35 -8.79 -2.38
N ILE A 8 1.28 -9.68 -2.04
CA ILE A 8 2.60 -9.30 -1.55
C ILE A 8 3.52 -8.88 -2.70
N THR A 9 4.03 -7.66 -2.63
CA THR A 9 4.92 -7.10 -3.67
C THR A 9 6.00 -6.22 -3.05
N ASP A 10 7.03 -5.90 -3.84
CA ASP A 10 8.09 -5.00 -3.39
C ASP A 10 7.63 -3.54 -3.34
N ILE A 11 8.28 -2.75 -2.49
CA ILE A 11 7.91 -1.35 -2.23
C ILE A 11 7.87 -0.45 -3.49
N TYR A 12 8.65 -0.76 -4.53
CA TYR A 12 8.66 0.05 -5.75
C TYR A 12 7.52 -0.35 -6.69
N ALA A 13 7.24 -1.65 -6.80
CA ALA A 13 6.05 -2.12 -7.51
C ALA A 13 4.76 -1.60 -6.83
N ALA A 14 4.72 -1.63 -5.49
CA ALA A 14 3.64 -1.04 -4.70
C ALA A 14 3.48 0.47 -4.93
N ALA A 15 4.59 1.21 -4.99
CA ALA A 15 4.58 2.65 -5.29
C ALA A 15 4.08 2.94 -6.71
N ALA A 16 4.51 2.15 -7.69
CA ALA A 16 4.06 2.28 -9.08
C ALA A 16 2.55 2.02 -9.23
N HIS A 17 2.01 1.06 -8.47
CA HIS A 17 0.58 0.74 -8.49
C HIS A 17 -0.28 1.75 -7.73
N SER A 18 0.14 2.14 -6.52
CA SER A 18 -0.66 3.00 -5.63
C SER A 18 -0.46 4.51 -5.89
N GLY A 19 0.59 4.90 -6.61
CA GLY A 19 1.00 6.31 -6.75
C GLY A 19 1.62 6.91 -5.48
N ILE A 20 1.71 6.15 -4.38
CA ILE A 20 2.32 6.59 -3.13
C ILE A 20 3.84 6.54 -3.27
N ARG A 21 4.53 7.62 -2.91
CA ARG A 21 6.00 7.68 -2.97
C ARG A 21 6.64 6.58 -2.11
N PRO A 22 7.73 5.93 -2.56
CA PRO A 22 8.42 4.90 -1.78
C PRO A 22 8.85 5.37 -0.40
N GLY A 23 9.25 6.64 -0.24
CA GLY A 23 9.59 7.22 1.06
C GLY A 23 8.41 7.22 2.04
N THR A 24 7.19 7.51 1.55
CA THR A 24 5.96 7.46 2.35
C THR A 24 5.63 6.02 2.75
N LEU A 25 5.79 5.05 1.85
CA LEU A 25 5.60 3.63 2.18
C LEU A 25 6.59 3.17 3.26
N ARG A 26 7.88 3.54 3.16
CA ARG A 26 8.88 3.26 4.21
C ARG A 26 8.50 3.89 5.55
N GLN A 27 7.95 5.10 5.53
CA GLN A 27 7.49 5.77 6.74
C GLN A 27 6.28 5.06 7.36
N ARG A 28 5.33 4.56 6.54
CA ARG A 28 4.20 3.75 7.02
C ARG A 28 4.67 2.44 7.66
N LEU A 29 5.61 1.73 7.03
CA LEU A 29 6.22 0.53 7.61
C LEU A 29 6.86 0.83 8.96
N ARG A 30 7.67 1.90 9.05
CA ARG A 30 8.31 2.32 10.30
C ARG A 30 7.29 2.70 11.39
N ARG A 31 6.13 3.22 11.02
CA ARG A 31 5.04 3.61 11.93
C ARG A 31 4.10 2.45 12.26
N GLY A 32 4.22 1.29 11.62
CA GLY A 32 3.31 0.16 11.79
C GLY A 32 1.92 0.37 11.16
N THR A 33 1.78 1.33 10.24
CA THR A 33 0.51 1.60 9.51
C THR A 33 0.47 0.95 8.12
N LEU A 34 1.43 0.07 7.85
CA LEU A 34 1.51 -0.81 6.70
C LEU A 34 2.22 -2.08 7.18
N THR A 35 1.69 -3.24 6.85
CA THR A 35 2.27 -4.52 7.26
C THR A 35 3.57 -4.79 6.50
N HIS A 36 4.60 -5.21 7.23
CA HIS A 36 5.88 -5.61 6.68
C HIS A 36 5.94 -7.14 6.55
N HIS A 37 6.11 -7.64 5.32
CA HIS A 37 6.16 -9.09 5.04
C HIS A 37 7.59 -9.63 4.90
N GLY A 38 8.59 -8.83 5.27
CA GLY A 38 10.01 -9.17 5.13
C GLY A 38 10.64 -8.51 3.90
N TYR A 39 11.74 -9.09 3.43
CA TYR A 39 12.54 -8.54 2.35
C TYR A 39 12.63 -9.51 1.17
N ASP A 40 12.72 -8.98 -0.03
CA ASP A 40 13.07 -9.77 -1.20
C ASP A 40 14.58 -10.11 -1.24
N ARG A 41 15.00 -10.86 -2.27
CA ARG A 41 16.41 -11.23 -2.50
C ARG A 41 17.36 -10.03 -2.68
N HIS A 42 16.82 -8.84 -2.96
CA HIS A 42 17.57 -7.60 -3.16
C HIS A 42 17.52 -6.68 -1.92
N GLY A 43 16.92 -7.13 -0.81
CA GLY A 43 16.78 -6.33 0.41
C GLY A 43 15.66 -5.27 0.32
N ARG A 44 14.73 -5.39 -0.63
CA ARG A 44 13.57 -4.48 -0.75
C ARG A 44 12.44 -4.97 0.14
N ALA A 45 11.83 -4.07 0.90
CA ALA A 45 10.70 -4.40 1.76
C ALA A 45 9.50 -4.90 0.94
N LEU A 46 8.89 -5.98 1.42
CA LEU A 46 7.68 -6.58 0.88
C LEU A 46 6.46 -6.09 1.66
N VAL A 47 5.43 -5.66 0.93
CA VAL A 47 4.20 -5.05 1.46
C VAL A 47 2.97 -5.65 0.79
N ASP A 48 1.83 -5.61 1.48
CA ASP A 48 0.54 -5.99 0.89
C ASP A 48 -0.06 -4.81 0.10
N LEU A 49 -0.37 -5.06 -1.17
CA LEU A 49 -0.98 -4.07 -2.06
C LEU A 49 -2.40 -3.69 -1.65
N THR A 50 -3.14 -4.61 -1.02
CA THR A 50 -4.53 -4.39 -0.62
C THR A 50 -4.62 -3.29 0.46
N GLU A 51 -3.66 -3.25 1.38
CA GLU A 51 -3.51 -2.20 2.41
C GLU A 51 -3.20 -0.79 1.87
N LEU A 52 -2.89 -0.69 0.58
CA LEU A 52 -2.63 0.58 -0.11
C LEU A 52 -3.86 1.11 -0.86
N THR A 53 -4.82 0.24 -1.14
CA THR A 53 -6.05 0.60 -1.84
C THR A 53 -7.11 1.13 -0.86
N ASP A 54 -7.06 0.69 0.39
CA ASP A 54 -7.99 1.09 1.48
C ASP A 54 -7.62 2.41 2.18
N GLY A 55 -6.78 3.26 1.57
CA GLY A 55 -6.70 4.65 2.02
C GLY A 55 -8.10 5.27 1.92
N PRO A 56 -8.56 6.10 2.88
CA PRO A 56 -9.92 6.63 2.88
C PRO A 56 -10.17 7.23 1.51
N SER A 57 -11.01 6.55 0.75
CA SER A 57 -11.46 7.00 -0.54
C SER A 57 -12.12 8.34 -0.27
N ASN A 58 -11.40 9.42 -0.55
CA ASN A 58 -11.97 10.75 -0.70
C ASN A 58 -12.81 10.72 -1.99
N GLN A 59 -13.84 9.87 -2.00
CA GLN A 59 -15.02 10.10 -2.79
C GLN A 59 -15.68 11.29 -2.11
N GLN A 60 -15.29 12.50 -2.49
CA GLN A 60 -16.17 13.63 -2.34
C GLN A 60 -17.45 13.26 -3.12
N PRO A 61 -18.62 13.18 -2.47
CA PRO A 61 -19.87 13.21 -3.20
C PRO A 61 -19.87 14.56 -3.93
N SER A 62 -19.62 14.55 -5.23
CA SER A 62 -19.89 15.71 -6.08
C SER A 62 -21.39 15.78 -6.27
N GLU A 63 -22.10 16.17 -5.22
CA GLU A 63 -23.49 16.61 -5.28
C GLU A 63 -23.48 18.15 -5.26
N ALA A 64 -23.51 18.73 -6.47
CA ALA A 64 -23.86 20.12 -6.80
C ALA A 64 -23.78 20.21 -8.33
N ALA A 65 -24.80 20.63 -9.10
CA ALA A 65 -26.05 21.32 -8.80
C ALA A 65 -27.08 21.01 -9.91
#